data_AF-A0A3C1V9V3-F1
#
_entry.id   AF-A0A3C1V9V3-F1
#
_cell.length_a   1.000
_cell.length_b   1.000
_cell.length_c   1.000
_cell.angle_alpha   90.00
_cell.angle_beta   90.00
_cell.angle_gamma   90.00
#
_symmetry.space_group_name_H-M   'P 1'
#
loop_
_entity.id
_entity.type
_entity.pdbx_description
1 polymer ?
#
loop_
_entity_poly.entity_id
_entity_poly.type
_entity_poly.pdbx_seq_one_letter_code
_entity_poly.pdbx_strand_id
1 'polypeptide(L)'
;MEYEAVIGLETHVQLKTKSKMWCGCANQYGSGPNTNVCPVCLGLPGVLPVPNEEALRKTVLTGYLLNCEIPRFAKFDRKSYFYPDMPKNYQLTQYDKPSTANGFVEFEFNGVGSVNGLARVRITRAHLEEDVGKSTHFERTSGVDFNRAGVPLLEIVSEPDLTSADMAYEYLNALKDILIYGNVSDCDMEKGMVRCDVNISVRPVGTKELGAKIEIKNMNSFSGVRRAVEYEIVRQIEAVKRGEKLIQSTRRWDDVAGVTEQMRTKEDAHDYRYFPDPDLMPSAP
;
A
#
# COMPACT_ATOMS: atom_id res chain seq x y z
N MET A 1 22.86 24.34 7.52
CA MET A 1 22.25 23.22 8.27
C MET A 1 21.98 22.11 7.27
N GLU A 2 22.50 20.91 7.54
CA GLU A 2 22.27 19.73 6.72
C GLU A 2 20.99 19.02 7.17
N TYR A 3 20.28 18.42 6.23
CA TYR A 3 19.02 17.72 6.44
C TYR A 3 19.14 16.28 5.93
N GLU A 4 18.44 15.37 6.58
CA GLU A 4 18.27 13.98 6.16
C GLU A 4 16.80 13.68 5.86
N ALA A 5 16.58 12.74 4.95
CA ALA A 5 15.26 12.24 4.61
C ALA A 5 14.91 11.02 5.47
N VAL A 6 13.63 10.92 5.79
CA VAL A 6 13.03 9.80 6.52
C VAL A 6 11.81 9.36 5.72
N ILE A 7 11.86 8.16 5.18
CA ILE A 7 10.91 7.65 4.19
C ILE A 7 10.31 6.34 4.69
N GLY A 8 9.00 6.22 4.60
CA GLY A 8 8.26 4.96 4.76
C GLY A 8 7.41 4.69 3.53
N LEU A 9 7.22 3.41 3.20
CA LEU A 9 6.47 2.97 2.04
C LEU A 9 5.26 2.12 2.45
N GLU A 10 4.16 2.31 1.74
CA GLU A 10 2.94 1.52 1.85
C GLU A 10 2.69 0.85 0.49
N THR A 11 3.06 -0.42 0.40
CA THR A 11 3.03 -1.19 -0.85
C THR A 11 1.82 -2.12 -0.86
N HIS A 12 0.92 -1.92 -1.81
CA HIS A 12 -0.23 -2.80 -2.04
C HIS A 12 0.10 -3.81 -3.13
N VAL A 13 -0.06 -5.09 -2.84
CA VAL A 13 0.29 -6.20 -3.73
C VAL A 13 -0.92 -7.11 -3.94
N GLN A 14 -1.32 -7.29 -5.20
CA GLN A 14 -2.36 -8.23 -5.58
C GLN A 14 -1.86 -9.68 -5.44
N LEU A 15 -2.58 -10.48 -4.67
CA LEU A 15 -2.26 -11.90 -4.49
C LEU A 15 -2.61 -12.72 -5.73
N LYS A 16 -1.75 -13.68 -6.07
CA LYS A 16 -1.93 -14.64 -7.15
C LYS A 16 -2.86 -15.77 -6.74
N THR A 17 -4.15 -15.48 -6.63
CA THR A 17 -5.21 -16.46 -6.35
C THR A 17 -6.06 -16.73 -7.60
N LYS A 18 -6.78 -17.85 -7.62
CA LYS A 18 -7.75 -18.14 -8.70
C LYS A 18 -9.07 -17.36 -8.53
N SER A 19 -9.50 -17.20 -7.28
CA SER A 19 -10.73 -16.50 -6.91
C SER A 19 -10.47 -15.24 -6.08
N LYS A 20 -11.49 -14.39 -5.98
CA LYS A 20 -11.51 -13.20 -5.12
C LYS A 20 -11.39 -13.55 -3.63
N MET A 21 -11.20 -12.52 -2.80
CA MET A 21 -10.97 -12.66 -1.36
C MET A 21 -12.19 -13.17 -0.60
N TRP A 22 -13.37 -12.71 -1.00
CA TRP A 22 -14.63 -12.92 -0.25
C TRP A 22 -15.67 -13.75 -1.00
N CYS A 23 -15.38 -14.15 -2.24
CA CYS A 23 -16.32 -14.88 -3.10
C CYS A 23 -15.59 -15.72 -4.17
N GLY A 24 -16.34 -16.58 -4.86
CA GLY A 24 -15.81 -17.49 -5.88
C GLY A 24 -15.55 -16.87 -7.26
N CYS A 25 -15.77 -15.57 -7.47
CA CYS A 25 -15.51 -14.93 -8.76
C CYS A 25 -14.02 -15.01 -9.13
N ALA A 26 -13.72 -15.08 -10.43
CA ALA A 26 -12.36 -15.16 -10.92
C ALA A 26 -11.53 -13.91 -10.59
N ASN A 27 -10.30 -14.13 -10.14
CA ASN A 27 -9.24 -13.11 -10.11
C ASN A 27 -8.48 -13.17 -11.44
N GLN A 28 -9.03 -12.51 -12.46
CA GLN A 28 -8.51 -12.56 -13.82
C GLN A 28 -8.44 -11.16 -14.44
N TYR A 29 -7.27 -10.83 -14.99
CA TYR A 29 -7.05 -9.60 -15.74
C TYR A 29 -7.59 -9.71 -17.17
N GLY A 30 -8.04 -8.59 -17.74
CA GLY A 30 -8.39 -8.47 -19.16
C GLY A 30 -9.80 -8.96 -19.55
N SER A 31 -10.64 -9.32 -18.59
CA SER A 31 -12.05 -9.67 -18.85
C SER A 31 -12.87 -8.44 -19.26
N GLY A 32 -14.01 -8.66 -19.95
CA GLY A 32 -14.95 -7.58 -20.27
C GLY A 32 -15.53 -6.94 -19.00
N PRO A 33 -15.95 -5.65 -19.02
CA PRO A 33 -16.41 -4.95 -17.83
C PRO A 33 -17.55 -5.68 -17.11
N ASN A 34 -17.47 -5.77 -15.78
CA ASN A 34 -18.49 -6.38 -14.91
C ASN A 34 -18.90 -7.81 -15.30
N THR A 35 -17.93 -8.65 -15.70
CA THR A 35 -18.17 -10.07 -16.05
C THR A 35 -17.73 -11.04 -14.94
N ASN A 36 -16.67 -10.71 -14.19
CA ASN A 36 -16.18 -11.47 -13.05
C ASN A 36 -16.78 -10.96 -11.73
N VAL A 37 -18.11 -10.90 -11.69
CA VAL A 37 -18.85 -10.30 -10.56
C VAL A 37 -19.94 -11.24 -10.05
N CYS A 38 -20.34 -11.03 -8.79
CA CYS A 38 -21.45 -11.72 -8.13
C CYS A 38 -22.06 -10.79 -7.07
N PRO A 39 -23.19 -11.17 -6.44
CA PRO A 39 -23.81 -10.36 -5.40
C PRO A 39 -22.85 -9.92 -4.27
N VAL A 40 -21.92 -10.79 -3.85
CA VAL A 40 -20.97 -10.50 -2.75
C VAL A 40 -20.04 -9.34 -3.12
N CYS A 41 -19.32 -9.45 -4.24
CA CYS A 41 -18.36 -8.41 -4.64
C CYS A 41 -19.03 -7.15 -5.20
N LEU A 42 -20.33 -7.21 -5.51
CA LEU A 42 -21.16 -6.06 -5.85
C LEU A 42 -21.83 -5.42 -4.62
N GLY A 43 -21.63 -5.97 -3.42
CA GLY A 43 -22.21 -5.42 -2.19
C GLY A 43 -23.75 -5.42 -2.17
N LEU A 44 -24.40 -6.40 -2.82
CA LEU A 44 -25.86 -6.47 -2.85
C LEU A 44 -26.44 -6.80 -1.46
N PRO A 45 -27.71 -6.41 -1.16
CA PRO A 45 -28.33 -6.70 0.12
C PRO A 45 -28.41 -8.21 0.44
N GLY A 46 -28.06 -8.59 1.67
CA GLY A 46 -28.20 -9.96 2.19
C GLY A 46 -27.03 -10.91 1.89
N VAL A 47 -25.94 -10.42 1.32
CA VAL A 47 -24.75 -11.21 1.00
C VAL A 47 -23.78 -11.27 2.18
N LEU A 48 -22.96 -12.32 2.27
CA LEU A 48 -21.95 -12.49 3.32
C LEU A 48 -20.57 -12.79 2.68
N PRO A 49 -19.48 -12.25 3.26
CA PRO A 49 -18.11 -12.55 2.81
C PRO A 49 -17.67 -13.95 3.29
N VAL A 50 -16.99 -14.70 2.43
CA VAL A 50 -16.34 -15.97 2.79
C VAL A 50 -14.85 -15.88 2.49
N PRO A 51 -13.95 -15.99 3.49
CA PRO A 51 -12.52 -15.83 3.29
C PRO A 51 -11.93 -16.84 2.30
N ASN A 52 -10.99 -16.38 1.48
CA ASN A 52 -10.23 -17.22 0.56
C ASN A 52 -9.05 -17.89 1.28
N GLU A 53 -9.09 -19.22 1.38
CA GLU A 53 -8.06 -20.03 2.05
C GLU A 53 -6.65 -19.83 1.45
N GLU A 54 -6.54 -19.76 0.12
CA GLU A 54 -5.24 -19.56 -0.53
C GLU A 54 -4.69 -18.15 -0.27
N ALA A 55 -5.56 -17.14 -0.21
CA ALA A 55 -5.14 -15.78 0.14
C ALA A 55 -4.60 -15.70 1.58
N LEU A 56 -5.26 -16.39 2.52
CA LEU A 56 -4.79 -16.50 3.91
C LEU A 56 -3.44 -17.21 3.98
N ARG A 57 -3.28 -18.36 3.31
CA ARG A 57 -2.00 -19.08 3.25
C ARG A 57 -0.87 -18.25 2.67
N LYS A 58 -1.14 -17.52 1.57
CA LYS A 58 -0.16 -16.61 0.97
C LYS A 58 0.20 -15.46 1.89
N THR A 59 -0.74 -14.93 2.66
CA THR A 59 -0.48 -13.88 3.67
C THR A 59 0.51 -14.36 4.73
N VAL A 60 0.31 -15.57 5.26
CA VAL A 60 1.22 -16.18 6.25
C VAL A 60 2.59 -16.47 5.65
N LEU A 61 2.62 -17.02 4.44
CA LEU A 61 3.86 -17.23 3.69
C LEU A 61 4.63 -15.92 3.49
N THR A 62 3.96 -14.85 3.09
CA THR A 62 4.57 -13.51 2.99
C THR A 62 5.12 -13.05 4.33
N GLY A 63 4.40 -13.27 5.44
CA GLY A 63 4.91 -12.98 6.77
C GLY A 63 6.25 -13.66 7.05
N TYR A 64 6.38 -14.97 6.78
CA TYR A 64 7.66 -15.67 6.94
C TYR A 64 8.76 -15.15 6.01
N LEU A 65 8.43 -14.89 4.73
CA LEU A 65 9.37 -14.37 3.74
C LEU A 65 9.89 -12.97 4.11
N LEU A 66 9.08 -12.17 4.80
CA LEU A 66 9.43 -10.83 5.28
C LEU A 66 9.90 -10.83 6.75
N ASN A 67 10.25 -12.00 7.30
CA ASN A 67 10.71 -12.18 8.68
C ASN A 67 9.75 -11.62 9.74
N CYS A 68 8.46 -11.52 9.43
CA CYS A 68 7.43 -11.05 10.36
C CYS A 68 7.09 -12.12 11.40
N GLU A 69 6.65 -11.66 12.56
CA GLU A 69 5.89 -12.45 13.51
C GLU A 69 4.48 -12.74 12.95
N ILE A 70 4.00 -13.96 13.16
CA ILE A 70 2.62 -14.36 12.84
C ILE A 70 1.81 -14.38 14.15
N PRO A 71 0.90 -13.41 14.38
CA PRO A 71 0.10 -13.37 15.59
C PRO A 71 -0.82 -14.58 15.70
N ARG A 72 -1.04 -15.09 16.91
CA ARG A 72 -2.00 -16.19 17.15
C ARG A 72 -3.46 -15.85 16.85
N PHE A 73 -3.73 -14.57 16.65
CA PHE A 73 -5.07 -14.04 16.47
C PHE A 73 -5.01 -12.84 15.53
N ALA A 74 -5.79 -12.90 14.45
CA ALA A 74 -6.03 -11.80 13.54
C ALA A 74 -7.54 -11.62 13.33
N LYS A 75 -7.97 -10.42 13.00
CA LYS A 75 -9.37 -10.14 12.66
C LYS A 75 -9.46 -9.17 11.49
N PHE A 76 -10.61 -9.20 10.82
CA PHE A 76 -10.94 -8.24 9.77
C PHE A 76 -11.80 -7.12 10.35
N ASP A 77 -11.62 -5.93 9.79
CA ASP A 77 -12.27 -4.69 10.16
C ASP A 77 -12.87 -4.02 8.93
N ARG A 78 -13.95 -3.27 9.13
CA ARG A 78 -14.53 -2.41 8.10
C ARG A 78 -13.89 -1.04 8.14
N LYS A 79 -13.21 -0.65 7.06
CA LYS A 79 -12.76 0.73 6.80
C LYS A 79 -13.82 1.44 5.98
N SER A 80 -14.63 2.29 6.61
CA SER A 80 -15.84 2.86 6.03
C SER A 80 -15.58 4.17 5.27
N TYR A 81 -15.95 4.22 3.99
CA TYR A 81 -15.90 5.43 3.16
C TYR A 81 -16.81 5.30 1.94
N PHE A 82 -17.28 6.43 1.41
CA PHE A 82 -18.13 6.47 0.22
C PHE A 82 -17.27 6.79 -1.00
N TYR A 83 -17.20 5.86 -1.95
CA TYR A 83 -16.61 6.11 -3.25
C TYR A 83 -17.21 5.15 -4.29
N PRO A 84 -17.44 5.57 -5.56
CA PRO A 84 -18.18 4.76 -6.53
C PRO A 84 -17.61 3.38 -6.83
N ASP A 85 -16.30 3.18 -6.68
CA ASP A 85 -15.64 1.89 -6.91
C ASP A 85 -15.61 0.98 -5.68
N MET A 86 -16.11 1.44 -4.53
CA MET A 86 -16.27 0.63 -3.32
C MET A 86 -17.76 0.28 -3.11
N PRO A 87 -18.23 -0.86 -3.64
CA PRO A 87 -19.66 -1.16 -3.74
C PRO A 87 -20.34 -1.32 -2.37
N LYS A 88 -19.59 -1.66 -1.32
CA LYS A 88 -20.09 -1.86 0.04
C LYS A 88 -20.09 -0.57 0.88
N ASN A 89 -19.49 0.51 0.40
CA ASN A 89 -19.13 1.71 1.18
C ASN A 89 -18.25 1.43 2.42
N TYR A 90 -17.61 0.26 2.45
CA TYR A 90 -16.52 -0.07 3.35
C TYR A 90 -15.62 -1.09 2.69
N GLN A 91 -14.32 -0.98 2.96
CA GLN A 91 -13.32 -1.97 2.58
C GLN A 91 -13.08 -2.93 3.74
N LEU A 92 -13.14 -4.22 3.47
CA LEU A 92 -12.63 -5.23 4.41
C LEU A 92 -11.11 -5.22 4.40
N THR A 93 -10.53 -4.93 5.56
CA THR A 93 -9.08 -4.85 5.80
C THR A 93 -8.79 -5.35 7.22
N GLN A 94 -7.62 -5.10 7.77
CA GLN A 94 -7.29 -5.39 9.17
C GLN A 94 -6.80 -4.10 9.84
N TYR A 95 -7.22 -3.82 11.06
CA TYR A 95 -6.76 -2.63 11.78
C TYR A 95 -5.80 -2.99 12.93
N ASP A 96 -6.25 -3.14 14.16
CA ASP A 96 -5.39 -3.33 15.34
C ASP A 96 -4.83 -4.76 15.51
N LYS A 97 -5.32 -5.75 14.76
CA LYS A 97 -4.88 -7.15 14.81
C LYS A 97 -4.54 -7.69 13.41
N PRO A 98 -3.41 -7.25 12.82
CA PRO A 98 -3.01 -7.70 11.48
C PRO A 98 -2.58 -9.17 11.47
N SER A 99 -2.58 -9.79 10.28
CA SER A 99 -2.08 -11.15 10.06
C SER A 99 -0.57 -11.32 10.26
N THR A 100 0.20 -10.24 10.19
CA THR A 100 1.66 -10.25 10.41
C THR A 100 2.10 -8.95 11.09
N ALA A 101 3.21 -8.99 11.84
CA ALA A 101 3.77 -7.82 12.51
C ALA A 101 5.31 -7.91 12.62
N ASN A 102 5.98 -6.78 12.85
CA ASN A 102 7.37 -6.71 13.31
C ASN A 102 8.38 -7.52 12.47
N GLY A 103 8.36 -7.33 11.14
CA GLY A 103 9.29 -7.99 10.23
C GLY A 103 10.45 -7.10 9.78
N PHE A 104 11.20 -7.58 8.79
CA PHE A 104 12.20 -6.80 8.08
C PHE A 104 12.55 -7.41 6.72
N VAL A 105 12.98 -6.55 5.79
CA VAL A 105 13.60 -6.92 4.52
C VAL A 105 15.06 -6.51 4.57
N GLU A 106 15.94 -7.44 4.22
CA GLU A 106 17.38 -7.20 4.04
C GLU A 106 17.72 -7.34 2.56
N PHE A 107 18.52 -6.40 2.03
CA PHE A 107 18.82 -6.32 0.61
C PHE A 107 20.19 -5.69 0.37
N GLU A 108 20.76 -5.97 -0.80
CA GLU A 108 22.04 -5.39 -1.23
C GLU A 108 21.88 -3.89 -1.47
N PHE A 109 22.73 -3.10 -0.83
CA PHE A 109 22.76 -1.65 -0.98
C PHE A 109 24.13 -1.09 -0.60
N ASN A 110 24.77 -0.35 -1.51
CA ASN A 110 26.10 0.23 -1.30
C ASN A 110 26.05 1.74 -1.00
N GLY A 111 24.92 2.25 -0.50
CA GLY A 111 24.75 3.66 -0.13
C GLY A 111 24.85 3.93 1.37
N VAL A 112 24.55 5.17 1.75
CA VAL A 112 24.57 5.61 3.15
C VAL A 112 23.58 4.80 3.99
N GLY A 113 24.04 4.30 5.14
CA GLY A 113 23.22 3.51 6.06
C GLY A 113 23.32 2.00 5.87
N SER A 114 24.04 1.51 4.85
CA SER A 114 24.32 0.08 4.73
C SER A 114 25.51 -0.37 5.61
N VAL A 115 25.50 -1.64 5.97
CA VAL A 115 26.57 -2.31 6.72
C VAL A 115 27.02 -3.51 5.90
N ASN A 116 28.31 -3.55 5.54
CA ASN A 116 28.89 -4.61 4.70
C ASN A 116 28.14 -4.83 3.37
N GLY A 117 27.67 -3.75 2.75
CA GLY A 117 26.93 -3.81 1.47
C GLY A 117 25.46 -4.24 1.59
N LEU A 118 24.94 -4.37 2.81
CA LEU A 118 23.54 -4.71 3.07
C LEU A 118 22.82 -3.58 3.79
N ALA A 119 21.58 -3.32 3.37
CA ALA A 119 20.63 -2.49 4.07
C ALA A 119 19.51 -3.34 4.66
N ARG A 120 18.91 -2.86 5.75
CA ARG A 120 17.75 -3.48 6.39
C ARG A 120 16.68 -2.45 6.63
N VAL A 121 15.46 -2.76 6.23
CA VAL A 121 14.27 -1.94 6.46
C VAL A 121 13.26 -2.77 7.24
N ARG A 122 12.81 -2.26 8.39
CA ARG A 122 11.80 -2.96 9.20
C ARG A 122 10.43 -2.86 8.53
N ILE A 123 9.63 -3.90 8.72
CA ILE A 123 8.25 -3.98 8.27
C ILE A 123 7.37 -3.87 9.51
N THR A 124 6.54 -2.84 9.58
CA THR A 124 5.56 -2.69 10.66
C THR A 124 4.55 -3.84 10.59
N ARG A 125 4.06 -4.14 9.37
CA ARG A 125 3.03 -5.15 9.10
C ARG A 125 2.89 -5.44 7.60
N ALA A 126 2.42 -6.64 7.29
CA ALA A 126 1.85 -7.02 6.00
C ALA A 126 0.48 -7.65 6.26
N HIS A 127 -0.60 -7.02 5.80
CA HIS A 127 -1.95 -7.41 6.19
C HIS A 127 -2.88 -7.53 4.98
N LEU A 128 -3.93 -8.33 5.15
CA LEU A 128 -4.82 -8.69 4.05
C LEU A 128 -6.01 -7.74 3.98
N GLU A 129 -6.33 -7.30 2.78
CA GLU A 129 -7.49 -6.50 2.45
C GLU A 129 -8.06 -6.87 1.08
N GLU A 130 -9.12 -6.18 0.67
CA GLU A 130 -9.68 -6.31 -0.67
C GLU A 130 -9.43 -5.08 -1.54
N ASP A 131 -9.26 -5.32 -2.84
CA ASP A 131 -9.17 -4.25 -3.82
C ASP A 131 -10.54 -3.62 -4.11
N VAL A 132 -10.46 -2.40 -4.62
CA VAL A 132 -11.58 -1.62 -5.11
C VAL A 132 -11.83 -1.89 -6.60
N GLY A 133 -12.98 -1.44 -7.10
CA GLY A 133 -13.26 -1.43 -8.53
C GLY A 133 -12.31 -0.52 -9.32
N LYS A 134 -12.57 -0.36 -10.61
CA LYS A 134 -11.86 0.61 -11.45
C LYS A 134 -12.84 1.66 -11.95
N SER A 135 -12.54 2.91 -11.67
CA SER A 135 -13.24 4.06 -12.26
C SER A 135 -12.53 4.53 -13.52
N THR A 136 -13.26 4.69 -14.62
CA THR A 136 -12.79 5.31 -15.86
C THR A 136 -13.62 6.56 -16.11
N HIS A 137 -12.94 7.71 -16.20
CA HIS A 137 -13.59 9.00 -16.43
C HIS A 137 -13.69 9.27 -17.93
N PHE A 138 -14.90 9.57 -18.39
CA PHE A 138 -15.22 10.07 -19.72
C PHE A 138 -15.52 11.58 -19.62
N GLU A 139 -15.81 12.23 -20.74
CA GLU A 139 -15.99 13.69 -20.80
C GLU A 139 -16.98 14.24 -19.75
N ARG A 140 -18.09 13.54 -19.50
CA ARG A 140 -19.16 14.00 -18.58
C ARG A 140 -19.62 12.97 -17.56
N THR A 141 -19.11 11.75 -17.63
CA THR A 141 -19.56 10.62 -16.83
C THR A 141 -18.37 9.77 -16.42
N SER A 142 -18.57 8.90 -15.43
CA SER A 142 -17.58 7.91 -15.04
C SER A 142 -18.20 6.53 -15.15
N GLY A 143 -17.48 5.60 -15.78
CA GLY A 143 -17.83 4.18 -15.78
C GLY A 143 -17.13 3.48 -14.62
N VAL A 144 -17.81 2.55 -13.97
CA VAL A 144 -17.23 1.74 -12.90
C VAL A 144 -17.26 0.27 -13.31
N ASP A 145 -16.10 -0.37 -13.24
CA ASP A 145 -15.92 -1.80 -13.44
C ASP A 145 -15.53 -2.49 -12.12
N PHE A 146 -16.39 -3.37 -11.63
CA PHE A 146 -16.23 -4.13 -10.39
C PHE A 146 -15.52 -5.48 -10.58
N ASN A 147 -14.99 -5.79 -11.76
CA ASN A 147 -14.17 -6.98 -11.99
C ASN A 147 -13.05 -7.11 -10.95
N ARG A 148 -12.40 -5.99 -10.58
CA ARG A 148 -11.32 -5.96 -9.59
C ARG A 148 -11.80 -5.88 -8.14
N ALA A 149 -13.02 -5.38 -7.90
CA ALA A 149 -13.55 -5.25 -6.54
C ALA A 149 -13.60 -6.61 -5.83
N GLY A 150 -13.01 -6.69 -4.64
CA GLY A 150 -12.94 -7.93 -3.86
C GLY A 150 -11.71 -8.81 -4.15
N VAL A 151 -10.82 -8.42 -5.09
CA VAL A 151 -9.57 -9.15 -5.33
C VAL A 151 -8.67 -9.08 -4.08
N PRO A 152 -7.97 -10.16 -3.66
CA PRO A 152 -7.15 -10.12 -2.45
C PRO A 152 -5.91 -9.26 -2.64
N LEU A 153 -5.65 -8.38 -1.67
CA LEU A 153 -4.51 -7.47 -1.62
C LEU A 153 -3.76 -7.63 -0.30
N LEU A 154 -2.44 -7.62 -0.37
CA LEU A 154 -1.58 -7.40 0.80
C LEU A 154 -1.14 -5.94 0.85
N GLU A 155 -1.42 -5.26 1.95
CA GLU A 155 -0.83 -3.96 2.27
C GLU A 155 0.37 -4.18 3.19
N ILE A 156 1.57 -3.90 2.64
CA ILE A 156 2.87 -4.05 3.29
C ILE A 156 3.37 -2.65 3.67
N VAL A 157 3.46 -2.39 4.97
CA VAL A 157 3.84 -1.10 5.54
C VAL A 157 5.24 -1.20 6.13
N SER A 158 6.17 -0.39 5.62
CA SER A 158 7.51 -0.28 6.19
C SER A 158 7.53 0.68 7.38
N GLU A 159 8.47 0.45 8.30
CA GLU A 159 8.94 1.51 9.19
C GLU A 159 9.63 2.61 8.37
N PRO A 160 9.76 3.83 8.91
CA PRO A 160 10.40 4.93 8.22
C PRO A 160 11.94 4.84 8.27
N ASP A 161 12.49 3.70 7.84
CA ASP A 161 13.93 3.39 7.89
C ASP A 161 14.66 3.77 6.59
N LEU A 162 13.94 4.11 5.52
CA LEU A 162 14.52 4.47 4.24
C LEU A 162 15.03 5.92 4.26
N THR A 163 16.25 6.14 3.76
CA THR A 163 16.95 7.43 3.89
C THR A 163 17.25 8.12 2.55
N SER A 164 17.04 7.44 1.43
CA SER A 164 17.27 7.98 0.09
C SER A 164 16.35 7.33 -0.95
N ALA A 165 16.22 7.99 -2.10
CA ALA A 165 15.45 7.46 -3.22
C ALA A 165 16.02 6.15 -3.77
N ASP A 166 17.36 6.04 -3.83
CA ASP A 166 18.05 4.84 -4.28
C ASP A 166 17.78 3.67 -3.33
N MET A 167 17.86 3.91 -2.03
CA MET A 167 17.54 2.88 -1.03
C MET A 167 16.07 2.44 -1.13
N ALA A 168 15.13 3.37 -1.35
CA ALA A 168 13.72 3.05 -1.54
C ALA A 168 13.49 2.22 -2.82
N TYR A 169 14.21 2.53 -3.89
CA TYR A 169 14.15 1.78 -5.15
C TYR A 169 14.67 0.34 -4.98
N GLU A 170 15.84 0.17 -4.36
CA GLU A 170 16.41 -1.17 -4.12
C GLU A 170 15.56 -1.99 -3.14
N TYR A 171 15.00 -1.38 -2.09
CA TYR A 171 14.03 -2.04 -1.21
C TYR A 171 12.80 -2.55 -1.97
N LEU A 172 12.24 -1.74 -2.88
CA LEU A 172 11.06 -2.13 -3.67
C LEU A 172 11.38 -3.27 -4.63
N ASN A 173 12.57 -3.28 -5.25
CA ASN A 173 13.01 -4.40 -6.09
C ASN A 173 13.21 -5.67 -5.26
N ALA A 174 13.87 -5.59 -4.11
CA ALA A 174 14.04 -6.73 -3.22
C ALA A 174 12.69 -7.29 -2.75
N LEU A 175 11.76 -6.42 -2.36
CA LEU A 175 10.40 -6.82 -1.99
C LEU A 175 9.68 -7.52 -3.15
N LYS A 176 9.76 -6.96 -4.36
CA LYS A 176 9.19 -7.57 -5.56
C LYS A 176 9.77 -8.95 -5.81
N ASP A 177 11.08 -9.10 -5.74
CA ASP A 177 11.76 -10.37 -5.97
C ASP A 177 11.31 -11.41 -4.94
N ILE A 178 11.33 -11.08 -3.64
CA ILE A 178 10.83 -11.96 -2.57
C ILE A 178 9.42 -12.47 -2.87
N LEU A 179 8.52 -11.59 -3.31
CA LEU A 179 7.13 -11.94 -3.59
C LEU A 179 6.96 -12.81 -4.84
N ILE A 180 7.76 -12.57 -5.89
CA ILE A 180 7.78 -13.38 -7.11
C ILE A 180 8.36 -14.76 -6.82
N TYR A 181 9.54 -14.83 -6.19
CA TYR A 181 10.21 -16.09 -5.84
C TYR A 181 9.39 -16.91 -4.83
N GLY A 182 8.66 -16.24 -3.92
CA GLY A 182 7.70 -16.86 -3.02
C GLY A 182 6.39 -17.29 -3.70
N ASN A 183 6.20 -17.02 -5.00
CA ASN A 183 4.97 -17.27 -5.75
C ASN A 183 3.72 -16.70 -5.06
N VAL A 184 3.87 -15.51 -4.47
CA VAL A 184 2.81 -14.76 -3.78
C VAL A 184 2.04 -13.90 -4.79
N SER A 185 2.78 -13.21 -5.67
CA SER A 185 2.26 -12.34 -6.72
C SER A 185 3.15 -12.38 -7.94
N ASP A 186 2.59 -12.12 -9.12
CA ASP A 186 3.40 -11.89 -10.33
C ASP A 186 4.01 -10.47 -10.34
N CYS A 187 3.60 -9.59 -9.42
CA CYS A 187 4.10 -8.23 -9.23
C CYS A 187 4.18 -7.40 -10.53
N ASP A 188 3.25 -7.61 -11.44
CA ASP A 188 3.19 -6.91 -12.72
C ASP A 188 2.61 -5.50 -12.55
N MET A 189 3.50 -4.51 -12.55
CA MET A 189 3.15 -3.11 -12.36
C MET A 189 2.32 -2.54 -13.52
N GLU A 190 2.54 -3.00 -14.76
CA GLU A 190 1.77 -2.55 -15.93
C GLU A 190 0.29 -2.97 -15.81
N LYS A 191 0.06 -4.12 -15.19
CA LYS A 191 -1.29 -4.62 -14.85
C LYS A 191 -1.85 -4.04 -13.55
N GLY A 192 -1.10 -3.19 -12.85
CA GLY A 192 -1.50 -2.58 -11.58
C GLY A 192 -1.52 -3.54 -10.40
N MET A 193 -0.77 -4.65 -10.47
CA MET A 193 -0.69 -5.64 -9.38
C MET A 193 0.14 -5.15 -8.19
N VAL A 194 0.97 -4.12 -8.39
CA VAL A 194 1.73 -3.47 -7.32
C VAL A 194 1.48 -1.97 -7.39
N ARG A 195 1.11 -1.38 -6.26
CA ARG A 195 0.98 0.07 -6.08
C ARG A 195 1.78 0.47 -4.85
N CYS A 196 2.39 1.64 -4.87
CA CYS A 196 3.16 2.14 -3.73
C CYS A 196 2.74 3.57 -3.41
N ASP A 197 2.47 3.81 -2.14
CA ASP A 197 2.32 5.14 -1.58
C ASP A 197 3.57 5.47 -0.77
N VAL A 198 4.07 6.70 -0.94
CA VAL A 198 5.35 7.12 -0.38
C VAL A 198 5.11 8.16 0.71
N ASN A 199 5.59 7.92 1.92
CA ASN A 199 5.55 8.86 3.03
C ASN A 199 6.96 9.43 3.26
N ILE A 200 7.14 10.75 3.11
CA ILE A 200 8.44 11.41 3.18
C ILE A 200 8.38 12.56 4.19
N SER A 201 9.36 12.61 5.07
CA SER A 201 9.69 13.77 5.89
C SER A 201 11.17 14.08 5.78
N VAL A 202 11.54 15.35 5.96
CA VAL A 202 12.93 15.76 6.18
C VAL A 202 13.12 16.33 7.57
N ARG A 203 14.32 16.17 8.13
CA ARG A 203 14.68 16.74 9.44
C ARG A 203 16.17 17.13 9.49
N PRO A 204 16.59 18.04 10.38
CA PRO A 204 18.01 18.31 10.57
C PRO A 204 18.77 17.04 11.00
N VAL A 205 19.96 16.83 10.45
CA VAL A 205 20.80 15.65 10.77
C VAL A 205 21.01 15.53 12.28
N GLY A 206 20.83 14.32 12.82
CA GLY A 206 21.03 14.00 14.24
C GLY A 206 19.84 14.31 15.15
N THR A 207 18.75 14.88 14.62
CA THR A 207 17.51 15.07 15.39
C THR A 207 16.64 13.80 15.36
N LYS A 208 15.84 13.59 16.41
CA LYS A 208 14.90 12.45 16.47
C LYS A 208 13.50 12.82 16.01
N GLU A 209 13.11 14.07 16.18
CA GLU A 209 11.78 14.56 15.83
C GLU A 209 11.58 14.52 14.32
N LEU A 210 10.46 13.94 13.89
CA LEU A 210 10.07 13.92 12.48
C LEU A 210 9.47 15.27 12.11
N GLY A 211 9.80 15.73 10.90
CA GLY A 211 9.17 16.89 10.29
C GLY A 211 7.75 16.59 9.81
N ALA A 212 7.21 17.50 9.01
CA ALA A 212 5.89 17.30 8.41
C ALA A 212 5.92 16.13 7.42
N LYS A 213 5.02 15.16 7.62
CA LYS A 213 4.85 14.02 6.73
C LYS A 213 4.14 14.43 5.45
N ILE A 214 4.78 14.28 4.31
CA ILE A 214 4.16 14.41 2.99
C ILE A 214 3.92 13.01 2.42
N GLU A 215 2.71 12.77 1.95
CA GLU A 215 2.31 11.49 1.37
C GLU A 215 2.11 11.66 -0.13
N ILE A 216 2.80 10.88 -0.96
CA ILE A 216 2.65 10.86 -2.41
C ILE A 216 1.89 9.57 -2.77
N LYS A 217 0.69 9.71 -3.34
CA LYS A 217 -0.20 8.57 -3.62
C LYS A 217 -0.16 8.10 -5.07
N ASN A 218 -0.57 6.84 -5.27
CA ASN A 218 -0.83 6.21 -6.56
C ASN A 218 0.42 6.07 -7.44
N MET A 219 1.56 5.70 -6.86
CA MET A 219 2.76 5.44 -7.65
C MET A 219 2.66 4.06 -8.31
N ASN A 220 2.66 4.06 -9.65
CA ASN A 220 2.47 2.86 -10.47
C ASN A 220 3.79 2.25 -11.00
N SER A 221 4.94 2.86 -10.70
CA SER A 221 6.25 2.35 -11.12
C SER A 221 7.31 2.64 -10.06
N PHE A 222 8.28 1.73 -9.87
CA PHE A 222 9.37 1.94 -8.92
C PHE A 222 10.31 3.07 -9.37
N SER A 223 10.51 3.23 -10.67
CA SER A 223 11.23 4.38 -11.23
C SER A 223 10.50 5.71 -10.96
N GLY A 224 9.17 5.71 -11.01
CA GLY A 224 8.33 6.83 -10.59
C GLY A 224 8.51 7.13 -9.09
N VAL A 225 8.49 6.10 -8.23
CA VAL A 225 8.76 6.26 -6.79
C VAL A 225 10.12 6.91 -6.56
N ARG A 226 11.19 6.40 -7.17
CA ARG A 226 12.54 6.95 -7.03
C ARG A 226 12.58 8.44 -7.39
N ARG A 227 12.09 8.82 -8.58
CA ARG A 227 12.08 10.23 -9.02
C ARG A 227 11.22 11.13 -8.12
N ALA A 228 10.06 10.64 -7.68
CA ALA A 228 9.19 11.38 -6.79
C ALA A 228 9.84 11.62 -5.41
N VAL A 229 10.57 10.63 -4.89
CA VAL A 229 11.35 10.77 -3.65
C VAL A 229 12.49 11.78 -3.84
N GLU A 230 13.27 11.68 -4.92
CA GLU A 230 14.36 12.62 -5.23
C GLU A 230 13.85 14.07 -5.26
N TYR A 231 12.76 14.30 -5.99
CA TYR A 231 12.15 15.63 -6.08
C TYR A 231 11.64 16.12 -4.72
N GLU A 232 10.87 15.30 -4.00
CA GLU A 232 10.19 15.75 -2.78
C GLU A 232 11.17 16.02 -1.64
N ILE A 233 12.27 15.26 -1.54
CA ILE A 233 13.34 15.55 -0.57
C ILE A 233 13.90 16.96 -0.82
N VAL A 234 14.29 17.27 -2.06
CA VAL A 234 14.84 18.58 -2.42
C VAL A 234 13.82 19.68 -2.13
N ARG A 235 12.57 19.51 -2.58
CA ARG A 235 11.48 20.47 -2.37
C ARG A 235 11.24 20.76 -0.89
N GLN A 236 11.21 19.74 -0.04
CA GLN A 236 11.02 19.91 1.40
C GLN A 236 12.20 20.64 2.04
N ILE A 237 13.44 20.25 1.72
CA ILE A 237 14.65 20.87 2.27
C ILE A 237 14.71 22.36 1.90
N GLU A 238 14.42 22.71 0.64
CA GLU A 238 14.42 24.10 0.19
C GLU A 238 13.35 24.94 0.89
N ALA A 239 12.14 24.40 1.05
CA ALA A 239 11.06 25.07 1.77
C ALA A 239 11.46 25.36 3.23
N VAL A 240 11.98 24.36 3.95
CA VAL A 240 12.41 24.53 5.34
C VAL A 240 13.60 25.50 5.44
N LYS A 241 14.55 25.46 4.49
CA LYS A 241 15.66 26.43 4.44
C LYS A 241 15.20 27.87 4.22
N ARG A 242 14.08 28.09 3.53
CA ARG A 242 13.44 29.41 3.37
C ARG A 242 12.61 29.83 4.58
N GLY A 243 12.54 29.00 5.63
CA GLY A 243 11.72 29.26 6.81
C GLY A 243 10.23 28.97 6.61
N GLU A 244 9.86 28.27 5.52
CA GLU A 244 8.48 27.87 5.28
C GLU A 244 8.09 26.73 6.24
N LYS A 245 6.87 26.81 6.78
CA LYS A 245 6.30 25.74 7.58
C LYS A 245 5.64 24.71 6.67
N LEU A 246 6.25 23.53 6.56
CA LEU A 246 5.62 22.40 5.87
C LEU A 246 4.41 21.90 6.66
N ILE A 247 3.33 21.61 5.95
CA ILE A 247 2.08 21.07 6.50
C ILE A 247 1.88 19.67 5.92
N GLN A 248 1.43 18.73 6.76
CA GLN A 248 1.08 17.40 6.29
C GLN A 248 0.01 17.48 5.20
N SER A 249 0.33 16.91 4.04
CA SER A 249 -0.54 16.93 2.87
C SER A 249 -0.36 15.68 2.04
N THR A 250 -1.39 15.35 1.26
CA THR A 250 -1.34 14.33 0.24
C THR A 250 -1.06 15.00 -1.11
N ARG A 251 -0.08 14.48 -1.83
CA ARG A 251 0.38 14.96 -3.13
C ARG A 251 0.25 13.83 -4.17
N ARG A 252 0.24 14.20 -5.45
CA ARG A 252 0.39 13.28 -6.59
C ARG A 252 1.71 13.56 -7.29
N TRP A 253 2.26 12.55 -7.94
CA TRP A 253 3.41 12.70 -8.83
C TRP A 253 2.94 12.93 -10.27
N ASP A 254 3.41 14.00 -10.91
CA ASP A 254 3.26 14.21 -12.35
C ASP A 254 4.55 13.75 -13.04
N ASP A 255 4.43 12.66 -13.79
CA ASP A 255 5.57 12.01 -14.44
C ASP A 255 6.15 12.81 -15.61
N VAL A 256 5.31 13.63 -16.26
CA VAL A 256 5.67 14.45 -17.43
C VAL A 256 6.35 15.73 -16.96
N ALA A 257 5.77 16.40 -15.97
CA ALA A 257 6.33 17.62 -15.40
C ALA A 257 7.51 17.34 -14.46
N GLY A 258 7.62 16.12 -13.91
CA GLY A 258 8.67 15.73 -12.98
C GLY A 258 8.55 16.42 -11.62
N VAL A 259 7.33 16.67 -11.17
CA VAL A 259 7.04 17.40 -9.92
C VAL A 259 5.94 16.72 -9.10
N THR A 260 5.92 16.99 -7.80
CA THR A 260 4.79 16.64 -6.94
C THR A 260 3.79 17.80 -6.88
N GLU A 261 2.50 17.49 -7.01
CA GLU A 261 1.42 18.48 -6.91
C GLU A 261 0.56 18.19 -5.69
N GLN A 262 0.20 19.24 -4.94
CA GLN A 262 -0.65 19.09 -3.76
C GLN A 262 -2.09 18.78 -4.18
N MET A 263 -2.67 17.74 -3.58
CA MET A 263 -4.08 17.41 -3.77
C MET A 263 -4.94 17.93 -2.61
N ARG A 264 -4.58 17.56 -1.38
CA ARG A 264 -5.35 17.91 -0.17
C ARG A 264 -4.47 18.04 1.06
N THR A 265 -4.93 18.78 2.05
CA THR A 265 -4.29 18.91 3.38
C THR A 265 -4.97 17.98 4.40
N LYS A 266 -4.33 17.77 5.56
CA LYS A 266 -4.81 16.85 6.61
C LYS A 266 -6.12 17.29 7.31
N GLU A 267 -6.61 18.51 7.09
CA GLU A 267 -7.87 18.97 7.70
C GLU A 267 -9.06 18.09 7.28
N ASP A 268 -8.91 17.30 6.20
CA ASP A 268 -9.88 16.32 5.71
C ASP A 268 -9.60 14.87 6.15
N ALA A 269 -8.83 14.63 7.23
CA ALA A 269 -8.56 13.26 7.68
C ALA A 269 -9.88 12.52 7.97
N HIS A 270 -10.27 11.63 7.05
CA HIS A 270 -11.54 10.92 7.13
C HIS A 270 -11.53 10.00 8.35
N ASP A 271 -12.53 10.18 9.21
CA ASP A 271 -12.86 9.17 10.22
C ASP A 271 -13.46 7.95 9.48
N TYR A 272 -12.59 6.97 9.23
CA TYR A 272 -12.96 5.72 8.59
C TYR A 272 -13.84 4.83 9.46
N ARG A 273 -14.10 5.20 10.73
CA ARG A 273 -15.00 4.46 11.65
C ARG A 273 -14.68 2.97 11.64
N TYR A 274 -13.43 2.63 11.92
CA TYR A 274 -12.98 1.23 11.97
C TYR A 274 -13.72 0.47 13.07
N PHE A 275 -14.21 -0.73 12.74
CA PHE A 275 -14.71 -1.70 13.71
C PHE A 275 -14.58 -3.14 13.17
N PRO A 276 -14.49 -4.15 14.05
CA PRO A 276 -14.44 -5.55 13.63
C PRO A 276 -15.65 -5.93 12.77
N ASP A 277 -15.42 -6.60 11.65
CA ASP A 277 -16.52 -7.05 10.80
C ASP A 277 -17.32 -8.16 11.52
N PRO A 278 -18.62 -7.96 11.80
CA PRO A 278 -19.44 -8.94 12.51
C PRO A 278 -19.73 -10.21 11.70
N ASP A 279 -19.56 -10.17 10.37
CA ASP A 279 -19.81 -11.31 9.48
C ASP A 279 -18.60 -12.25 9.41
N LEU A 280 -17.44 -11.84 9.93
CA LEU A 280 -16.20 -12.60 9.93
C LEU A 280 -15.72 -12.86 11.35
N MET A 281 -15.77 -14.13 11.74
CA MET A 281 -15.15 -14.56 12.98
C MET A 281 -13.62 -14.36 12.92
N PRO A 282 -12.97 -14.01 14.04
CA PRO A 282 -11.53 -13.91 14.08
C PRO A 282 -10.83 -15.20 13.64
N SER A 283 -9.69 -15.06 12.98
CA SER A 283 -8.88 -16.19 12.51
C SER A 283 -7.66 -16.41 13.41
N ALA A 284 -7.24 -17.68 13.52
CA ALA A 284 -5.91 -18.06 13.95
C ALA A 284 -5.09 -18.32 12.67
N PRO A 285 -4.33 -17.33 12.17
CA PRO A 285 -3.58 -17.45 10.92
C PRO A 285 -2.47 -18.50 10.99
#